data_AF-A0AAU7JBF4-F1
#
_entry.id   AF-A0AAU7JBF4-F1
#
_cell.length_a   1.000
_cell.length_b   1.000
_cell.length_c   1.000
_cell.angle_alpha   90.00
_cell.angle_beta   90.00
_cell.angle_gamma   90.00
#
_symmetry.space_group_name_H-M   'P 1'
#
loop_
_entity.id
_entity.type
_entity.pdbx_description
1 polymer ?
#
loop_
_entity_poly.entity_id
_entity_poly.type
_entity_poly.pdbx_seq_one_letter_code
_entity_poly.pdbx_strand_id
1 'polypeptide(L)'
;MRDARFKKSVIQVPEVRLGETATGQPIIKPRHDDIEGWFLVARRAFGTVSDSFVQTQLRFLSRGLRTAMFGESTDEIEMNAALAFISGIQPTSELEAVLATQMALTNVVAMRLLGRTSVTDPTLPHFAPTGVVTAKFLRAFAGQVEALAKLRRPAVQTVRVERVTVEAGGQAVVGLINNRSQPRRGARNSRGDPMERPTNEPASLRSAPRCGARTRAGEPCRKPAIKGKKRCRLHGGAPGSGGPTGDRNGAYRHGQETRTAVEGRRAVSALLRHLKPG
;
A
#
# COMPACT_ATOMS: atom_id res chain seq x y z
N MET A 1 -15.54 22.95 36.52
CA MET A 1 -14.79 22.01 35.68
C MET A 1 -15.25 20.61 36.02
N ARG A 2 -15.95 19.92 35.10
CA ARG A 2 -16.59 18.62 35.36
C ARG A 2 -15.57 17.50 35.19
N ASP A 3 -15.45 16.66 36.23
CA ASP A 3 -14.71 15.40 36.26
C ASP A 3 -15.13 14.46 35.11
N ALA A 4 -14.33 14.43 34.05
CA ALA A 4 -14.36 13.33 33.08
C ALA A 4 -13.60 12.14 33.67
N ARG A 5 -14.17 11.51 34.71
CA ARG A 5 -13.72 10.18 35.14
C ARG A 5 -13.88 9.24 33.95
N PHE A 6 -12.76 8.75 33.42
CA PHE A 6 -12.70 7.62 32.51
C PHE A 6 -13.55 6.49 33.10
N LYS A 7 -14.81 6.35 32.67
CA LYS A 7 -15.54 5.10 32.82
C LYS A 7 -14.86 4.12 31.89
N LYS A 8 -13.77 3.48 32.34
CA LYS A 8 -13.26 2.29 31.67
C LYS A 8 -14.42 1.30 31.71
N SER A 9 -15.15 1.16 30.60
CA SER A 9 -15.94 -0.06 30.39
C SER A 9 -14.97 -1.20 30.68
N VAL A 10 -15.33 -2.12 31.57
CA VAL A 10 -14.49 -3.28 31.84
C VAL A 10 -14.47 -4.10 30.55
N ILE A 11 -13.46 -3.88 29.71
CA ILE A 11 -13.27 -4.63 28.47
C ILE A 11 -12.79 -6.00 28.93
N GLN A 12 -13.66 -7.00 28.83
CA GLN A 12 -13.24 -8.39 29.02
C GLN A 12 -12.31 -8.77 27.87
N VAL A 13 -11.10 -9.17 28.22
CA VAL A 13 -10.07 -9.59 27.25
C VAL A 13 -10.01 -11.12 27.28
N PRO A 14 -10.08 -11.78 26.11
CA PRO A 14 -9.86 -13.22 26.05
C PRO A 14 -8.37 -13.49 26.32
N GLU A 15 -8.08 -14.33 27.31
CA GLU A 15 -6.72 -14.79 27.55
C GLU A 15 -6.52 -16.20 27.00
N VAL A 16 -5.33 -16.46 26.49
CA VAL A 16 -4.93 -17.75 25.94
C VAL A 16 -3.69 -18.29 26.64
N ARG A 17 -3.59 -19.62 26.67
CA ARG A 17 -2.33 -20.32 26.89
C ARG A 17 -1.81 -20.87 25.58
N LEU A 18 -0.49 -20.81 25.45
CA LEU A 18 0.20 -21.40 24.32
C LEU A 18 0.80 -22.73 24.76
N GLY A 19 0.33 -23.80 24.13
CA GLY A 19 1.01 -25.10 24.16
C GLY A 19 1.74 -25.34 22.85
N GLU A 20 2.56 -26.38 22.79
CA GLU A 20 3.14 -26.87 21.54
C GLU A 20 2.64 -28.28 21.26
N THR A 21 2.25 -28.56 20.02
CA THR A 21 2.03 -29.94 19.56
C THR A 21 3.37 -30.69 19.52
N ALA A 22 3.33 -32.01 19.47
CA ALA A 22 4.52 -32.85 19.18
C ALA A 22 5.23 -32.48 17.85
N THR A 23 4.56 -31.71 16.98
CA THR A 23 5.07 -31.22 15.69
C THR A 23 5.55 -29.76 15.76
N GLY A 24 5.65 -29.16 16.95
CA GLY A 24 6.10 -27.78 17.16
C GLY A 24 5.12 -26.72 16.67
N GLN A 25 3.83 -27.03 16.54
CA GLN A 25 2.79 -26.06 16.20
C GLN A 25 2.16 -25.49 17.48
N PRO A 26 1.91 -24.18 17.56
CA PRO A 26 1.29 -23.55 18.70
C PRO A 26 -0.16 -24.00 18.82
N ILE A 27 -0.50 -24.58 19.95
CA ILE A 27 -1.87 -24.84 20.36
C ILE A 27 -2.33 -23.65 21.20
N ILE A 28 -3.37 -22.98 20.73
CA ILE A 28 -4.00 -21.89 21.47
C ILE A 28 -5.14 -22.51 22.27
N LYS A 29 -5.05 -22.48 23.60
CA LYS A 29 -6.13 -22.95 24.48
C LYS A 29 -6.66 -21.80 25.35
N PRO A 30 -7.95 -21.79 25.69
CA PRO A 30 -8.46 -20.93 26.74
C PRO A 30 -7.66 -21.10 28.04
N ARG A 31 -7.51 -20.02 28.83
CA ARG A 31 -6.89 -20.11 30.16
C ARG A 31 -7.76 -20.82 31.20
N HIS A 32 -9.08 -20.85 31.00
CA HIS A 32 -10.08 -21.42 31.91
C HIS A 32 -10.91 -22.54 31.24
N ASP A 33 -11.59 -23.34 32.07
CA ASP A 33 -12.30 -24.55 31.64
C ASP A 33 -13.63 -24.26 30.91
N ASP A 34 -14.21 -23.08 31.10
CA ASP A 34 -15.41 -22.63 30.38
C ASP A 34 -15.09 -22.21 28.93
N ILE A 35 -15.10 -23.17 28.02
CA ILE A 35 -14.81 -22.95 26.60
C ILE A 35 -15.87 -22.05 25.95
N GLU A 36 -17.15 -22.22 26.29
CA GLU A 36 -18.24 -21.45 25.69
C GLU A 36 -18.19 -19.98 26.10
N GLY A 37 -18.00 -19.70 27.39
CA GLY A 37 -17.80 -18.35 27.90
C GLY A 37 -16.54 -17.71 27.31
N TRP A 38 -15.48 -18.49 27.08
CA TRP A 38 -14.29 -17.98 26.42
C TRP A 38 -14.58 -17.53 24.99
N PHE A 39 -15.29 -18.34 24.19
CA PHE A 39 -15.67 -17.98 22.82
C PHE A 39 -16.62 -16.79 22.78
N LEU A 40 -17.48 -16.60 23.79
CA LEU A 40 -18.30 -15.40 23.93
C LEU A 40 -17.43 -14.14 24.09
N VAL A 41 -16.43 -14.17 24.98
CA VAL A 41 -15.50 -13.05 25.19
C VAL A 41 -14.65 -12.82 23.94
N ALA A 42 -14.15 -13.88 23.30
CA ALA A 42 -13.34 -13.77 22.10
C ALA A 42 -14.11 -13.18 20.91
N ARG A 43 -15.35 -13.62 20.68
CA ARG A 43 -16.26 -13.04 19.68
C ARG A 43 -16.49 -11.56 19.91
N ARG A 44 -16.72 -11.16 21.16
CA ARG A 44 -16.86 -9.75 21.55
C ARG A 44 -15.58 -8.95 21.29
N ALA A 45 -14.41 -9.49 21.61
CA ALA A 45 -13.12 -8.86 21.37
C ALA A 45 -12.84 -8.61 19.88
N PHE A 46 -13.28 -9.51 19.00
CA PHE A 46 -13.15 -9.38 17.56
C PHE A 46 -14.38 -8.74 16.88
N GLY A 47 -15.41 -8.31 17.60
CA GLY A 47 -16.61 -7.71 17.00
C GLY A 47 -17.32 -8.61 15.99
N THR A 48 -17.35 -9.92 16.24
CA THR A 48 -17.93 -10.93 15.35
C THR A 48 -18.89 -11.85 16.10
N VAL A 49 -19.75 -12.55 15.35
CA VAL A 49 -20.55 -13.67 15.84
C VAL A 49 -19.95 -15.04 15.45
N SER A 50 -18.90 -15.04 14.61
CA SER A 50 -18.33 -16.23 13.97
C SER A 50 -17.13 -16.79 14.72
N ASP A 51 -17.26 -18.00 15.25
CA ASP A 51 -16.16 -18.70 15.92
C ASP A 51 -15.03 -19.06 14.95
N SER A 52 -15.37 -19.36 13.68
CA SER A 52 -14.36 -19.69 12.67
C SER A 52 -13.50 -18.47 12.32
N PHE A 53 -14.09 -17.28 12.34
CA PHE A 53 -13.35 -16.02 12.19
C PHE A 53 -12.40 -15.82 13.37
N VAL A 54 -12.89 -15.94 14.61
CA VAL A 54 -12.06 -15.84 15.83
C VAL A 54 -10.87 -16.79 15.77
N GLN A 55 -11.11 -18.07 15.50
CA GLN A 55 -10.05 -19.07 15.41
C GLN A 55 -9.03 -18.73 14.30
N THR A 56 -9.51 -18.23 13.17
CA THR A 56 -8.64 -17.84 12.06
C THR A 56 -7.76 -16.64 12.42
N GLN A 57 -8.31 -15.61 13.07
CA GLN A 57 -7.53 -14.46 13.55
C GLN A 57 -6.48 -14.87 14.59
N LEU A 58 -6.83 -15.76 15.52
CA LEU A 58 -5.90 -16.30 16.51
C LEU A 58 -4.74 -17.06 15.86
N ARG A 59 -5.02 -17.87 14.83
CA ARG A 59 -3.97 -18.54 14.04
C ARG A 59 -3.07 -17.54 13.31
N PHE A 60 -3.63 -16.45 12.77
CA PHE A 60 -2.84 -15.40 12.13
C PHE A 60 -1.95 -14.66 13.12
N LEU A 61 -2.47 -14.32 14.31
CA LEU A 61 -1.67 -13.72 15.38
C LEU A 61 -0.53 -14.64 15.79
N SER A 62 -0.85 -15.89 16.13
CA SER A 62 0.16 -16.86 16.55
C SER A 62 1.25 -17.05 15.49
N ARG A 63 0.88 -17.23 14.21
CA ARG A 63 1.87 -17.35 13.11
C ARG A 63 2.66 -16.06 12.88
N GLY A 64 2.03 -14.89 12.96
CA GLY A 64 2.69 -13.60 12.75
C GLY A 64 3.69 -13.26 13.85
N LEU A 65 3.41 -13.66 15.08
CA LEU A 65 4.31 -13.49 16.23
C LEU A 65 5.52 -14.44 16.17
N ARG A 66 5.36 -15.64 15.57
CA ARG A 66 6.44 -16.62 15.28
C ARG A 66 7.33 -16.21 14.11
N THR A 67 7.70 -14.95 14.02
CA THR A 67 8.55 -14.48 12.94
C THR A 67 9.94 -15.11 13.06
N ALA A 68 10.33 -15.92 12.07
CA ALA A 68 11.66 -16.54 11.96
C ALA A 68 12.83 -15.54 12.04
N MET A 69 12.55 -14.25 11.83
CA MET A 69 13.48 -13.13 12.01
C MET A 69 14.03 -12.99 13.44
N PHE A 70 13.34 -13.53 14.45
CA PHE A 70 13.68 -13.32 15.87
C PHE A 70 13.92 -14.61 16.65
N GLY A 71 13.93 -15.78 16.00
CA GLY A 71 14.53 -16.99 16.54
C GLY A 71 13.87 -17.66 17.75
N GLU A 72 12.68 -17.25 18.21
CA GLU A 72 12.06 -17.84 19.41
C GLU A 72 10.55 -18.15 19.26
N SER A 73 10.06 -19.02 20.14
CA SER A 73 8.68 -19.49 20.28
C SER A 73 7.70 -18.32 20.43
N THR A 74 6.42 -18.58 20.16
CA THR A 74 5.39 -17.58 20.43
C THR A 74 5.38 -17.28 21.92
N ASP A 75 5.69 -16.04 22.32
CA ASP A 75 5.55 -15.62 23.70
C ASP A 75 4.06 -15.47 24.04
N GLU A 76 3.62 -16.17 25.08
CA GLU A 76 2.26 -16.08 25.61
C GLU A 76 1.94 -14.65 26.07
N ILE A 77 2.94 -13.92 26.56
CA ILE A 77 2.81 -12.52 26.97
C ILE A 77 2.47 -11.66 25.75
N GLU A 78 3.21 -11.81 24.65
CA GLU A 78 2.95 -11.05 23.42
C GLU A 78 1.60 -11.39 22.79
N MET A 79 1.20 -12.67 22.82
CA MET A 79 -0.09 -13.11 22.30
C MET A 79 -1.24 -12.48 23.10
N ASN A 80 -1.17 -12.53 24.44
CA ASN A 80 -2.18 -11.93 25.30
C ASN A 80 -2.16 -10.39 25.22
N ALA A 81 -0.99 -9.77 25.04
CA ALA A 81 -0.88 -8.33 24.79
C ALA A 81 -1.52 -7.93 23.44
N ALA A 82 -1.34 -8.73 22.39
CA ALA A 82 -2.00 -8.50 21.10
C ALA A 82 -3.54 -8.62 21.23
N LEU A 83 -4.05 -9.59 21.98
CA LEU A 83 -5.47 -9.73 22.26
C LEU A 83 -6.02 -8.57 23.09
N ALA A 84 -5.28 -8.09 24.08
CA ALA A 84 -5.62 -6.91 24.85
C ALA A 84 -5.68 -5.66 23.96
N PHE A 85 -4.72 -5.50 23.05
CA PHE A 85 -4.70 -4.40 22.08
C PHE A 85 -5.93 -4.43 21.16
N ILE A 86 -6.25 -5.60 20.58
CA ILE A 86 -7.43 -5.77 19.72
C ILE A 86 -8.72 -5.50 20.50
N SER A 87 -8.84 -6.05 21.70
CA SER A 87 -10.00 -5.81 22.58
C SER A 87 -10.14 -4.33 22.92
N GLY A 88 -9.02 -3.62 23.12
CA GLY A 88 -8.98 -2.18 23.36
C GLY A 88 -9.44 -1.33 22.16
N ILE A 89 -9.27 -1.82 20.93
CA ILE A 89 -9.83 -1.17 19.74
C ILE A 89 -11.36 -1.24 19.74
N GLN A 90 -11.93 -2.29 20.35
CA GLN A 90 -13.36 -2.61 20.31
C GLN A 90 -13.89 -2.65 18.87
N PRO A 91 -13.44 -3.60 18.04
CA PRO A 91 -13.96 -3.77 16.69
C PRO A 91 -15.48 -3.91 16.71
N THR A 92 -16.16 -3.21 15.82
CA THR A 92 -17.62 -3.29 15.62
C THR A 92 -18.00 -4.19 14.45
N SER A 93 -17.01 -4.63 13.68
CA SER A 93 -17.17 -5.50 12.52
C SER A 93 -15.91 -6.33 12.29
N GLU A 94 -16.05 -7.41 11.51
CA GLU A 94 -14.93 -8.25 11.10
C GLU A 94 -13.87 -7.48 10.31
N LEU A 95 -14.25 -6.42 9.58
CA LEU A 95 -13.29 -5.58 8.86
C LEU A 95 -12.41 -4.78 9.83
N GLU A 96 -13.01 -4.16 10.86
CA GLU A 96 -12.24 -3.51 11.92
C GLU A 96 -11.35 -4.50 12.66
N ALA A 97 -11.83 -5.75 12.84
CA ALA A 97 -11.11 -6.80 13.53
C ALA A 97 -9.88 -7.29 12.75
N VAL A 98 -10.01 -7.49 11.43
CA VAL A 98 -8.86 -7.77 10.55
C VAL A 98 -7.83 -6.64 10.65
N LEU A 99 -8.29 -5.38 10.60
CA LEU A 99 -7.40 -4.23 10.71
C LEU A 99 -6.71 -4.17 12.08
N ALA A 100 -7.45 -4.44 13.16
CA ALA A 100 -6.92 -4.51 14.52
C ALA A 100 -5.85 -5.62 14.66
N THR A 101 -6.09 -6.81 14.11
CA THR A 101 -5.10 -7.90 14.05
C THR A 101 -3.83 -7.45 13.35
N GLN A 102 -3.95 -6.80 12.18
CA GLN A 102 -2.80 -6.30 11.43
C GLN A 102 -2.04 -5.22 12.22
N MET A 103 -2.74 -4.32 12.89
CA MET A 103 -2.15 -3.28 13.73
C MET A 103 -1.35 -3.87 14.89
N ALA A 104 -1.89 -4.89 15.58
CA ALA A 104 -1.18 -5.57 16.66
C ALA A 104 0.14 -6.19 16.17
N LEU A 105 0.10 -6.93 15.06
CA LEU A 105 1.30 -7.54 14.46
C LEU A 105 2.30 -6.50 13.97
N THR A 106 1.81 -5.44 13.31
CA THR A 106 2.65 -4.36 12.80
C THR A 106 3.38 -3.66 13.93
N ASN A 107 2.70 -3.42 15.06
CA ASN A 107 3.31 -2.83 16.24
C ASN A 107 4.38 -3.73 16.85
N VAL A 108 4.11 -5.03 17.04
CA VAL A 108 5.11 -5.96 17.59
C VAL A 108 6.37 -6.01 16.74
N VAL A 109 6.22 -6.14 15.41
CA VAL A 109 7.37 -6.16 14.49
C VAL A 109 8.12 -4.83 14.53
N ALA A 110 7.41 -3.69 14.55
CA ALA A 110 8.03 -2.38 14.65
C ALA A 110 8.84 -2.22 15.95
N MET A 111 8.28 -2.64 17.10
CA MET A 111 8.95 -2.56 18.40
C MET A 111 10.18 -3.46 18.48
N ARG A 112 10.11 -4.68 17.94
CA ARG A 112 11.28 -5.58 17.87
C ARG A 112 12.39 -5.01 17.00
N LEU A 113 12.05 -4.45 15.84
CA LEU A 113 13.03 -3.81 14.95
C LEU A 113 13.64 -2.56 15.60
N LEU A 114 12.84 -1.73 16.29
CA LEU A 114 13.32 -0.58 17.06
C LEU A 114 14.31 -1.00 18.15
N GLY A 115 13.94 -2.01 18.95
CA GLY A 115 14.81 -2.57 19.99
C GLY A 115 16.16 -2.99 19.44
N ARG A 116 16.18 -3.72 18.31
CA ARG A 116 17.42 -4.10 17.63
C ARG A 116 18.22 -2.88 17.18
N THR A 117 17.60 -1.91 16.51
CA THR A 117 18.32 -0.71 16.07
C THR A 117 18.86 0.12 17.23
N SER A 118 18.20 0.09 18.40
CA SER A 118 18.61 0.89 19.57
C SER A 118 19.89 0.38 20.24
N VAL A 119 20.22 -0.91 20.07
CA VAL A 119 21.39 -1.56 20.68
C VAL A 119 22.48 -1.94 19.66
N THR A 120 22.23 -1.74 18.37
CA THR A 120 23.18 -2.09 17.30
C THR A 120 24.10 -0.92 17.01
N ASP A 121 25.40 -1.19 16.87
CA ASP A 121 26.39 -0.20 16.45
C ASP A 121 26.01 0.40 15.06
N PRO A 122 25.88 1.74 14.94
CA PRO A 122 25.57 2.43 13.70
C PRO A 122 26.53 2.15 12.52
N THR A 123 27.75 1.71 12.80
CA THR A 123 28.77 1.42 11.78
C THR A 123 28.55 0.07 11.08
N LEU A 124 27.69 -0.80 11.63
CA LEU A 124 27.45 -2.12 11.07
C LEU A 124 26.65 -2.05 9.75
N PRO A 125 26.98 -2.87 8.73
CA PRO A 125 26.33 -2.84 7.41
C PRO A 125 24.80 -3.00 7.43
N HIS A 126 24.26 -3.65 8.46
CA HIS A 126 22.83 -3.92 8.59
C HIS A 126 22.05 -2.84 9.36
N PHE A 127 22.72 -1.84 9.97
CA PHE A 127 22.05 -0.81 10.75
C PHE A 127 21.10 0.04 9.88
N ALA A 128 21.62 0.66 8.81
CA ALA A 128 20.83 1.54 7.96
C ALA A 128 19.65 0.82 7.25
N PRO A 129 19.83 -0.38 6.65
CA PRO A 129 18.70 -1.13 6.09
C PRO A 129 17.62 -1.47 7.12
N THR A 130 18.01 -1.84 8.35
CA THR A 130 17.06 -2.15 9.42
C THR A 130 16.26 -0.91 9.80
N GLY A 131 16.91 0.25 9.99
CA GLY A 131 16.22 1.51 10.28
C GLY A 131 15.19 1.91 9.20
N VAL A 132 15.51 1.69 7.92
CA VAL A 132 14.56 1.94 6.81
C VAL A 132 13.34 1.02 6.87
N VAL A 133 13.53 -0.27 7.18
CA VAL A 133 12.43 -1.23 7.34
C VAL A 133 11.58 -0.85 8.55
N THR A 134 12.20 -0.53 9.69
CA THR A 134 11.50 -0.03 10.88
C THR A 134 10.61 1.17 10.56
N ALA A 135 11.15 2.18 9.87
CA ALA A 135 10.40 3.37 9.48
C ALA A 135 9.23 3.07 8.54
N LYS A 136 9.29 1.99 7.74
CA LYS A 136 8.16 1.54 6.91
C LYS A 136 7.04 0.94 7.76
N PHE A 137 7.36 0.10 8.74
CA PHE A 137 6.37 -0.47 9.66
C PHE A 137 5.68 0.62 10.49
N LEU A 138 6.44 1.59 11.01
CA LEU A 138 5.87 2.73 11.74
C LEU A 138 4.90 3.55 10.87
N ARG A 139 5.25 3.81 9.61
CA ARG A 139 4.35 4.49 8.66
C ARG A 139 3.12 3.65 8.31
N ALA A 140 3.28 2.34 8.16
CA ALA A 140 2.16 1.44 7.94
C ALA A 140 1.18 1.46 9.13
N PHE A 141 1.71 1.43 10.36
CA PHE A 141 0.90 1.54 11.57
C PHE A 141 0.11 2.85 11.63
N ALA A 142 0.77 3.99 11.36
CA ALA A 142 0.08 5.28 11.29
C ALA A 142 -1.04 5.29 10.24
N GLY A 143 -0.79 4.72 9.06
CA GLY A 143 -1.80 4.57 8.01
C GLY A 143 -2.98 3.67 8.42
N GLN A 144 -2.74 2.60 9.18
CA GLN A 144 -3.78 1.73 9.72
C GLN A 144 -4.65 2.47 10.75
N VAL A 145 -4.04 3.29 11.62
CA VAL A 145 -4.76 4.15 12.58
C VAL A 145 -5.67 5.13 11.84
N GLU A 146 -5.17 5.77 10.78
CA GLU A 146 -5.99 6.66 9.94
C GLU A 146 -7.12 5.91 9.22
N ALA A 147 -6.86 4.70 8.72
CA ALA A 147 -7.87 3.88 8.06
C ALA A 147 -8.99 3.52 9.03
N LEU A 148 -8.66 3.09 10.26
CA LEU A 148 -9.65 2.81 11.30
C LEU A 148 -10.44 4.07 11.66
N ALA A 149 -9.78 5.21 11.83
CA ALA A 149 -10.44 6.48 12.09
C ALA A 149 -11.41 6.87 10.96
N LYS A 150 -11.05 6.61 9.69
CA LYS A 150 -11.93 6.85 8.54
C LYS A 150 -13.12 5.90 8.49
N LEU A 151 -12.93 4.62 8.82
CA LEU A 151 -14.03 3.64 8.91
C LEU A 151 -15.07 4.04 9.97
N ARG A 152 -14.61 4.61 11.09
CA ARG A 152 -15.47 5.04 12.21
C ARG A 152 -16.10 6.40 12.03
N ARG A 153 -15.61 7.22 11.10
CA ARG A 153 -16.18 8.54 10.85
C ARG A 153 -17.54 8.34 10.17
N PRO A 154 -18.65 8.83 10.77
CA PRO A 154 -19.91 8.86 10.05
C PRO A 154 -19.72 9.70 8.78
N ALA A 155 -20.31 9.27 7.68
CA ALA A 155 -20.26 9.96 6.39
C ALA A 155 -21.07 11.26 6.47
N VAL A 156 -20.55 12.27 7.15
CA VAL A 156 -21.16 13.59 7.25
C VAL A 156 -20.65 14.40 6.07
N GLN A 157 -21.43 14.43 4.99
CA GLN A 157 -21.28 15.47 3.99
C GLN A 157 -21.88 16.75 4.57
N THR A 158 -21.04 17.62 5.14
CA THR A 158 -21.49 18.92 5.64
C THR A 158 -21.95 19.79 4.47
N VAL A 159 -23.26 19.86 4.22
CA VAL A 159 -23.87 20.84 3.31
C VAL A 159 -23.98 22.16 4.07
N ARG A 160 -23.02 23.06 3.85
CA ARG A 160 -23.08 24.43 4.40
C ARG A 160 -23.92 25.28 3.47
N VAL A 161 -25.13 25.62 3.89
CA VAL A 161 -26.03 26.53 3.16
C VAL A 161 -25.65 27.96 3.51
N GLU A 162 -25.06 28.67 2.56
CA GLU A 162 -24.83 30.11 2.65
C GLU A 162 -25.79 30.84 1.71
N ARG A 163 -26.37 31.94 2.19
CA ARG A 163 -27.18 32.82 1.35
C ARG A 163 -26.22 33.67 0.51
N VAL A 164 -26.03 33.28 -0.74
CA VAL A 164 -25.29 34.07 -1.73
C VAL A 164 -26.28 34.96 -2.47
N THR A 165 -26.18 36.27 -2.28
CA THR A 165 -26.95 37.25 -3.07
C THR A 165 -26.24 37.43 -4.40
N VAL A 166 -26.96 37.23 -5.51
CA VAL A 166 -26.43 37.48 -6.85
C VAL A 166 -26.90 38.87 -7.26
N GLU A 167 -25.99 39.83 -7.24
CA GLU A 167 -26.26 41.21 -7.67
C GLU A 167 -26.52 41.29 -9.18
N ALA A 168 -27.13 42.40 -9.63
CA ALA A 168 -27.44 42.61 -11.04
C ALA A 168 -26.17 42.47 -11.93
N GLY A 169 -26.15 41.48 -12.82
CA GLY A 169 -25.01 41.14 -13.68
C GLY A 169 -24.14 39.97 -13.19
N GLY A 170 -24.38 39.43 -11.99
CA GLY A 170 -23.71 38.23 -11.49
C GLY A 170 -24.29 36.93 -12.07
N GLN A 171 -23.45 35.93 -12.33
CA GLN A 171 -23.86 34.58 -12.71
C GLN A 171 -23.42 33.57 -11.65
N ALA A 172 -24.38 32.82 -11.10
CA ALA A 172 -24.12 31.70 -10.19
C ALA A 172 -24.34 30.37 -10.91
N VAL A 173 -23.42 29.42 -10.69
CA VAL A 173 -23.52 28.05 -11.24
C VAL A 173 -23.83 27.10 -10.10
N VAL A 174 -24.93 26.37 -10.20
CA VAL A 174 -25.31 25.31 -9.25
C VAL A 174 -25.07 23.95 -9.92
N GLY A 175 -24.06 23.21 -9.46
CA GLY A 175 -23.73 21.90 -10.01
C GLY A 175 -22.34 21.41 -9.61
N LEU A 176 -22.01 20.17 -10.01
CA LEU A 176 -20.73 19.54 -9.72
C LEU A 176 -19.61 20.18 -10.57
N ILE A 177 -18.82 21.07 -9.98
CA ILE A 177 -17.69 21.73 -10.68
C ILE A 177 -16.51 20.74 -10.75
N ASN A 178 -16.45 19.96 -11.84
CA ASN A 178 -15.27 19.19 -12.16
C ASN A 178 -14.21 20.12 -12.76
N ASN A 179 -13.19 20.51 -11.98
CA ASN A 179 -11.99 21.21 -12.45
C ASN A 179 -11.07 20.30 -13.29
N ARG A 180 -11.64 19.56 -14.25
CA ARG A 180 -10.87 19.01 -15.35
C ARG A 180 -10.77 20.11 -16.39
N SER A 181 -9.60 20.74 -16.44
CA SER A 181 -9.20 21.67 -17.50
C SER A 181 -9.47 21.05 -18.88
N GLN A 182 -10.64 21.35 -19.43
CA GLN A 182 -10.98 21.07 -20.83
C GLN A 182 -10.52 22.24 -21.69
N PRO A 183 -9.83 21.99 -22.82
CA PRO A 183 -9.45 23.04 -23.73
C PRO A 183 -10.71 23.55 -24.46
N ARG A 184 -10.89 24.88 -24.43
CA ARG A 184 -11.97 25.63 -25.10
C ARG A 184 -12.18 25.15 -26.55
N ARG A 185 -13.38 24.65 -26.85
CA ARG A 185 -13.92 24.56 -28.21
C ARG A 185 -15.13 25.49 -28.31
N GLY A 186 -14.94 26.61 -28.99
CA GLY A 186 -16.03 27.50 -29.37
C GLY A 186 -16.87 26.85 -30.49
N ALA A 187 -18.18 26.81 -30.28
CA ALA A 187 -19.15 26.47 -31.31
C ALA A 187 -19.47 27.72 -32.14
N ARG A 188 -19.26 27.65 -33.45
CA ARG A 188 -19.95 28.50 -34.43
C ARG A 188 -20.54 27.58 -35.50
N ASN A 189 -21.83 27.76 -35.74
CA ASN A 189 -22.60 27.06 -36.74
C ASN A 189 -22.37 27.75 -38.09
N SER A 190 -21.88 27.02 -39.08
CA SER A 190 -22.11 27.32 -40.50
C SER A 190 -21.71 26.12 -41.34
N ARG A 191 -22.66 25.68 -42.16
CA ARG A 191 -22.55 24.64 -43.19
C ARG A 191 -21.50 25.06 -44.21
N GLY A 192 -20.56 24.18 -44.51
CA GLY A 192 -19.47 24.36 -45.47
C GLY A 192 -18.40 23.29 -45.23
N ASP A 193 -17.90 22.70 -46.30
CA ASP A 193 -17.00 21.55 -46.41
C ASP A 193 -15.88 21.42 -45.35
N PRO A 194 -15.36 20.20 -45.08
CA PRO A 194 -14.36 19.96 -44.04
C PRO A 194 -13.03 20.63 -44.41
N MET A 195 -12.84 21.87 -43.95
CA MET A 195 -11.54 22.53 -43.95
C MET A 195 -10.60 21.77 -43.00
N GLU A 196 -9.75 20.92 -43.58
CA GLU A 196 -8.47 20.55 -42.99
C GLU A 196 -7.75 21.84 -42.58
N ARG A 197 -7.69 22.09 -41.27
CA ARG A 197 -6.85 23.17 -40.74
C ARG A 197 -5.41 22.79 -41.07
N PRO A 198 -4.65 23.57 -41.86
CA PRO A 198 -3.25 23.27 -42.08
C PRO A 198 -2.58 23.38 -40.72
N THR A 199 -2.11 22.25 -40.19
CA THR A 199 -1.34 22.25 -38.95
C THR A 199 -0.14 23.15 -39.19
N ASN A 200 0.09 24.19 -38.39
CA ASN A 200 1.31 25.00 -38.51
C ASN A 200 2.54 24.21 -37.98
N GLU A 201 2.53 22.89 -38.17
CA GLU A 201 3.64 21.99 -37.88
C GLU A 201 4.56 21.98 -39.11
N PRO A 202 5.86 22.32 -38.93
CA PRO A 202 6.84 22.24 -40.01
C PRO A 202 6.87 20.83 -40.61
N ALA A 203 7.15 20.72 -41.92
CA ALA A 203 7.11 19.47 -42.67
C ALA A 203 7.89 18.33 -42.00
N SER A 204 9.00 18.65 -41.32
CA SER A 204 9.83 17.73 -40.54
C SER A 204 9.09 17.02 -39.40
N LEU A 205 8.10 17.67 -38.78
CA LEU A 205 7.28 17.08 -37.72
C LEU A 205 6.10 16.29 -38.28
N ARG A 206 5.61 16.63 -39.48
CA ARG A 206 4.53 15.90 -40.13
C ARG A 206 4.99 14.52 -40.61
N SER A 207 6.19 14.42 -41.17
CA SER A 207 6.81 13.17 -41.63
C SER A 207 7.44 12.32 -40.52
N ALA A 208 7.59 12.86 -39.30
CA ALA A 208 8.17 12.13 -38.19
C ALA A 208 7.25 11.02 -37.64
N PRO A 209 7.81 9.86 -37.24
CA PRO A 209 7.03 8.76 -36.66
C PRO A 209 6.25 9.21 -35.42
N ARG A 210 5.06 8.64 -35.20
CA ARG A 210 4.20 8.98 -34.04
C ARG A 210 4.61 8.20 -32.79
N CYS A 211 4.42 8.83 -31.63
CA CYS A 211 4.83 8.28 -30.35
C CYS A 211 4.16 6.95 -29.96
N GLY A 212 2.87 6.79 -30.28
CA GLY A 212 2.12 5.54 -30.03
C GLY A 212 1.96 5.12 -28.56
N ALA A 213 2.38 5.93 -27.59
CA ALA A 213 2.20 5.61 -26.16
C ALA A 213 0.73 5.72 -25.75
N ARG A 214 0.24 4.79 -24.92
CA ARG A 214 -1.14 4.82 -24.42
C ARG A 214 -1.33 6.04 -23.51
N THR A 215 -2.23 6.93 -23.91
CA THR A 215 -2.58 8.13 -23.14
C THR A 215 -3.54 7.79 -22.01
N ARG A 216 -3.77 8.73 -21.07
CA ARG A 216 -4.77 8.57 -19.99
C ARG A 216 -6.20 8.37 -20.52
N ALA A 217 -6.49 8.82 -21.75
CA ALA A 217 -7.76 8.60 -22.44
C ALA A 217 -7.84 7.23 -23.14
N GLY A 218 -6.81 6.37 -23.02
CA GLY A 218 -6.78 5.04 -23.64
C GLY A 218 -6.28 5.01 -25.08
N GLU A 219 -6.23 6.15 -25.77
CA GLU A 219 -5.80 6.24 -27.17
C GLU A 219 -4.27 6.34 -27.34
N PRO A 220 -3.71 5.92 -28.49
CA PRO A 220 -2.29 6.06 -28.78
C PRO A 220 -1.89 7.53 -29.02
N CYS A 221 -0.75 7.93 -28.48
CA CYS A 221 -0.25 9.29 -28.58
C CYS A 221 0.14 9.65 -30.02
N ARG A 222 -0.51 10.67 -30.56
CA ARG A 222 -0.29 11.19 -31.94
C ARG A 222 0.79 12.28 -32.04
N LYS A 223 1.52 12.59 -30.96
CA LYS A 223 2.62 13.56 -31.02
C LYS A 223 3.81 12.98 -31.81
N PRO A 224 4.55 13.80 -32.58
CA PRO A 224 5.80 13.39 -33.21
C PRO A 224 6.78 12.84 -32.17
N ALA A 225 7.44 11.73 -32.49
CA ALA A 225 8.54 11.21 -31.69
C ALA A 225 9.75 12.14 -31.81
N ILE A 226 10.57 12.20 -30.75
CA ILE A 226 11.83 12.96 -30.81
C ILE A 226 12.76 12.26 -31.81
N LYS A 227 13.53 13.04 -32.59
CA LYS A 227 14.50 12.51 -33.57
C LYS A 227 15.40 11.44 -32.92
N GLY A 228 15.43 10.24 -33.50
CA GLY A 228 16.19 9.09 -32.97
C GLY A 228 15.55 8.33 -31.81
N LYS A 229 14.33 8.67 -31.37
CA LYS A 229 13.61 7.97 -30.30
C LYS A 229 12.26 7.45 -30.77
N LYS A 230 11.76 6.42 -30.08
CA LYS A 230 10.43 5.81 -30.36
C LYS A 230 9.25 6.61 -29.80
N ARG A 231 9.49 7.56 -28.87
CA ARG A 231 8.44 8.26 -28.12
C ARG A 231 8.66 9.76 -28.07
N CYS A 232 7.59 10.52 -27.82
CA CYS A 232 7.64 11.97 -27.68
C CYS A 232 8.16 12.38 -26.30
N ARG A 233 8.49 13.67 -26.12
CA ARG A 233 9.03 14.22 -24.86
C ARG A 233 8.19 13.85 -23.61
N LEU A 234 6.87 13.79 -23.75
CA LEU A 234 5.93 13.50 -22.65
C LEU A 234 5.84 12.02 -22.28
N HIS A 235 6.23 11.12 -23.16
CA HIS A 235 6.14 9.67 -22.95
C HIS A 235 7.52 9.02 -22.96
N GLY A 236 8.51 9.63 -22.31
CA GLY A 236 9.86 9.06 -22.17
C GLY A 236 10.79 9.30 -23.36
N GLY A 237 10.56 10.37 -24.13
CA GLY A 237 11.47 10.83 -25.19
C GLY A 237 12.36 12.00 -24.78
N ALA A 238 12.22 12.56 -23.58
CA ALA A 238 12.99 13.74 -23.15
C ALA A 238 14.50 13.42 -22.99
N PRO A 239 15.41 14.39 -23.13
CA PRO A 239 16.79 14.22 -22.70
C PRO A 239 16.83 13.78 -21.23
N GLY A 240 17.59 12.73 -20.91
CA GLY A 240 17.64 12.15 -19.56
C GLY A 240 16.43 11.28 -19.16
N SER A 241 15.46 11.05 -20.05
CA SER A 241 14.35 10.12 -19.75
C SER A 241 14.78 8.67 -19.90
N GLY A 242 14.63 7.88 -18.84
CA GLY A 242 15.00 6.47 -18.75
C GLY A 242 15.43 6.16 -17.32
N GLY A 243 15.38 4.88 -16.93
CA GLY A 243 15.97 4.48 -15.64
C GLY A 243 17.49 4.72 -15.66
N PRO A 244 18.10 5.11 -14.53
CA PRO A 244 19.56 5.21 -14.43
C PRO A 244 20.21 3.86 -14.75
N THR A 245 21.45 3.89 -15.25
CA THR A 245 22.22 2.69 -15.59
C THR A 245 23.04 2.18 -14.40
N GLY A 246 23.30 0.87 -14.37
CA GLY A 246 24.12 0.22 -13.35
C GLY A 246 23.47 0.21 -11.95
N ASP A 247 24.31 0.28 -10.92
CA ASP A 247 23.95 0.21 -9.49
C ASP A 247 22.94 1.27 -9.06
N ARG A 248 22.84 2.37 -9.81
CA ARG A 248 21.86 3.44 -9.57
C ARG A 248 20.44 3.06 -9.97
N ASN A 249 20.25 1.98 -10.75
CA ASN A 249 18.93 1.48 -11.09
C ASN A 249 18.32 0.74 -9.90
N GLY A 250 17.11 1.11 -9.47
CA GLY A 250 16.41 0.40 -8.39
C GLY A 250 16.09 -1.07 -8.69
N ALA A 251 16.19 -1.49 -9.95
CA ALA A 251 16.09 -2.90 -10.36
C ALA A 251 17.44 -3.66 -10.31
N TYR A 252 18.55 -2.96 -10.03
CA TYR A 252 19.87 -3.56 -9.94
C TYR A 252 20.04 -4.26 -8.59
N ARG A 253 20.28 -5.57 -8.62
CA ARG A 253 20.50 -6.36 -7.39
C ARG A 253 21.89 -6.99 -7.30
N HIS A 254 22.38 -7.60 -8.38
CA HIS A 254 23.63 -8.40 -8.35
C HIS A 254 24.49 -8.23 -9.61
N GLY A 255 24.14 -7.33 -10.53
CA GLY A 255 24.85 -7.15 -11.81
C GLY A 255 24.66 -8.27 -12.85
N GLN A 256 24.19 -9.46 -12.45
CA GLN A 256 24.03 -10.64 -13.32
C GLN A 256 23.00 -10.47 -14.46
N GLU A 257 22.06 -9.54 -14.30
CA GLU A 257 21.04 -9.19 -15.29
C GLU A 257 21.38 -7.89 -16.07
N THR A 258 22.63 -7.41 -15.97
CA THR A 258 23.09 -6.28 -16.80
C THR A 258 23.20 -6.69 -18.26
N ARG A 259 23.13 -5.71 -19.18
CA ARG A 259 23.26 -5.96 -20.62
C ARG A 259 24.56 -6.70 -20.94
N THR A 260 25.66 -6.30 -20.32
CA THR A 260 26.98 -6.94 -20.46
C THR A 260 27.00 -8.37 -19.95
N ALA A 261 26.37 -8.66 -18.80
CA ALA A 261 26.28 -10.01 -18.26
C ALA A 261 25.37 -10.92 -19.10
N VAL A 262 24.27 -10.40 -19.64
CA VAL A 262 23.39 -11.13 -20.57
C VAL A 262 24.10 -11.41 -21.89
N GLU A 263 24.83 -10.44 -22.45
CA GLU A 263 25.67 -10.61 -23.65
C GLU A 263 26.76 -11.66 -23.43
N GLY A 264 27.45 -11.62 -22.27
CA GLY A 264 28.43 -12.63 -21.88
C GLY A 264 27.83 -14.04 -21.80
N ARG A 265 26.69 -14.20 -21.12
CA ARG A 265 25.97 -15.49 -21.06
C ARG A 265 25.56 -15.98 -22.45
N ARG A 266 25.07 -15.08 -23.33
CA ARG A 266 24.70 -15.43 -24.70
C ARG A 266 25.90 -15.88 -25.53
N ALA A 267 27.05 -15.23 -25.39
CA ALA A 267 28.29 -15.62 -26.07
C ALA A 267 28.78 -16.98 -25.59
N VAL A 268 28.81 -17.22 -24.28
CA VAL A 268 29.18 -18.52 -23.69
C VAL A 268 28.22 -19.63 -24.14
N SER A 269 26.90 -19.40 -24.09
CA SER A 269 25.92 -20.37 -24.60
C SER A 269 26.05 -20.62 -26.11
N ALA A 270 26.44 -19.63 -26.91
CA ALA A 270 26.70 -19.84 -28.33
C ALA A 270 27.92 -20.72 -28.57
N LEU A 271 29.01 -20.50 -27.82
CA LEU A 271 30.22 -21.32 -27.87
C LEU A 271 29.93 -22.77 -27.45
N LEU A 272 29.19 -22.96 -26.34
CA LEU A 272 28.81 -24.28 -25.83
C LEU A 272 27.93 -25.07 -26.80
N ARG A 273 27.14 -24.40 -27.65
CA ARG A 273 26.36 -25.07 -28.71
C ARG A 273 27.23 -25.62 -29.83
N HIS A 274 28.41 -25.05 -30.07
CA HIS A 274 29.35 -25.52 -31.10
C HIS A 274 30.29 -26.62 -30.57
N LEU A 275 30.43 -26.75 -29.25
CA LEU A 275 31.28 -27.74 -28.58
C LEU A 275 30.53 -29.01 -28.12
N LYS A 276 29.21 -29.07 -28.26
CA LYS A 276 28.45 -30.31 -28.05
C LYS A 276 28.55 -31.17 -29.32
N PRO A 277 29.31 -32.29 -29.32
CA PRO A 277 29.12 -33.31 -30.34
C PRO A 277 27.69 -33.87 -30.21
N GLY A 278 27.07 -34.16 -31.36
CA GLY A 278 25.75 -34.81 -31.42
C GLY A 278 25.74 -36.19 -30.78
#